data_AF-A0A2H1KWS9-F1
#
_entry.id   AF-A0A2H1KWS9-F1
#
_cell.length_a   1.000
_cell.length_b   1.000
_cell.length_c   1.000
_cell.angle_alpha   90.00
_cell.angle_beta   90.00
_cell.angle_gamma   90.00
#
_symmetry.space_group_name_H-M   'P 1'
#
loop_
_entity.id
_entity.type
_entity.pdbx_description
1 polymer ?
#
loop_
_entity_poly.entity_id
_entity_poly.type
_entity_poly.pdbx_seq_one_letter_code
_entity_poly.pdbx_strand_id
1 'polypeptide(L)' 'GLNPALAVLRLSRRYSAERVEAACRITLAGPVRSPRYAHVQPLLATGQDQARPARTEPVEHGGYVRGASYYAGGTR' A
#
# COMPACT_ATOMS: atom_id res chain seq x y z
N GLY A 1 12.72 -9.26 24.09
CA GLY A 1 12.56 -8.36 22.93
C GLY A 1 11.10 -8.00 22.76
N LEU A 2 10.80 -6.82 22.21
CA LEU A 2 9.43 -6.39 21.92
C LEU A 2 8.87 -7.19 20.73
N ASN A 3 7.69 -7.81 20.85
CA ASN A 3 7.02 -8.46 19.72
C ASN A 3 6.32 -7.38 18.86
N PRO A 4 6.79 -7.14 17.61
CA PRO A 4 6.29 -6.04 16.79
C PRO A 4 4.85 -6.25 16.32
N ALA A 5 4.47 -7.49 15.97
CA ALA A 5 3.11 -7.81 15.55
C ALA A 5 2.13 -7.58 16.69
N LEU A 6 2.47 -8.06 17.90
CA LEU A 6 1.65 -7.84 19.08
C LEU A 6 1.54 -6.36 19.46
N ALA A 7 2.59 -5.57 19.27
CA ALA A 7 2.57 -4.13 19.53
C ALA A 7 1.57 -3.40 18.62
N VAL A 8 1.54 -3.76 17.33
CA VAL A 8 0.55 -3.21 16.38
C VAL A 8 -0.86 -3.67 16.73
N LEU A 9 -1.07 -4.96 17.04
CA LEU A 9 -2.38 -5.47 17.45
C LEU A 9 -2.91 -4.79 18.71
N ARG A 10 -2.04 -4.41 19.66
CA ARG A 10 -2.46 -3.69 20.86
C ARG A 10 -3.01 -2.28 20.57
N LEU A 11 -2.71 -1.68 19.42
CA LEU A 11 -3.29 -0.38 19.03
C LEU A 11 -4.80 -0.45 18.86
N SER A 12 -5.37 -1.61 18.49
CA SER A 12 -6.82 -1.79 18.34
C SER A 12 -7.60 -1.70 19.67
N ARG A 13 -6.90 -1.70 20.81
CA ARG A 13 -7.51 -1.45 22.13
C ARG A 13 -7.77 0.03 22.37
N ARG A 14 -7.04 0.92 21.69
CA ARG A 14 -7.12 2.38 21.84
C ARG A 14 -7.77 3.06 20.65
N TYR A 15 -7.64 2.48 19.46
CA TYR A 15 -8.20 2.95 18.20
C TYR A 15 -9.11 1.86 17.62
N SER A 16 -10.10 2.21 16.80
CA SER A 16 -10.92 1.18 16.15
C SER A 16 -10.10 0.31 15.19
N ALA A 17 -10.52 -0.93 14.99
CA ALA A 17 -9.85 -1.86 14.07
C ALA A 17 -9.73 -1.26 12.65
N GLU A 18 -10.80 -0.64 12.16
CA GLU A 18 -10.84 0.03 10.85
C GLU A 18 -9.75 1.11 10.70
N ARG A 19 -9.57 1.94 11.73
CA ARG A 19 -8.52 2.97 11.75
C ARG A 19 -7.11 2.36 11.75
N VAL A 20 -6.91 1.30 12.51
CA VAL A 20 -5.63 0.58 12.55
C VAL A 20 -5.31 -0.04 11.19
N GLU A 21 -6.29 -0.65 10.53
CA GLU A 21 -6.13 -1.19 9.18
C GLU A 21 -5.83 -0.11 8.13
N ALA A 22 -6.51 1.03 8.21
CA ALA A 22 -6.23 2.18 7.35
C ALA A 22 -4.79 2.70 7.53
N ALA A 23 -4.34 2.85 8.78
CA ALA A 23 -2.96 3.23 9.08
C ALA A 23 -1.94 2.19 8.54
N CYS A 24 -2.23 0.89 8.69
CA CYS A 24 -1.40 -0.18 8.14
C CYS A 24 -1.28 -0.09 6.62
N ARG A 25 -2.39 0.16 5.90
CA ARG A 25 -2.39 0.35 4.44
C ARG A 25 -1.49 1.52 4.03
N ILE A 26 -1.63 2.68 4.69
CA ILE A 26 -0.78 3.86 4.43
C ILE A 26 0.69 3.52 4.67
N THR A 27 1.00 2.83 5.77
CA THR A 27 2.39 2.51 6.11
C THR A 27 3.02 1.52 5.14
N LEU A 28 2.27 0.53 4.66
CA LEU A 28 2.71 -0.45 3.67
C LEU A 28 2.91 0.16 2.27
N ALA A 29 2.13 1.18 1.92
CA ALA A 29 2.30 1.93 0.67
C ALA A 29 3.50 2.91 0.71
N GLY A 30 4.04 3.18 1.89
CA GLY A 30 5.17 4.07 2.07
C GLY A 30 6.53 3.46 1.69
N PRO A 31 7.62 4.23 1.78
CA PRO A 31 8.97 3.80 1.39
C PRO A 31 9.61 2.79 2.36
N VAL A 32 8.96 2.47 3.48
CA VAL A 32 9.54 1.64 4.54
C VAL A 32 9.32 0.16 4.21
N ARG A 33 10.40 -0.56 3.94
CA ARG A 33 10.37 -2.01 3.60
C ARG A 33 9.81 -2.90 4.72
N SER A 34 9.91 -2.48 5.98
CA SER A 34 9.41 -3.26 7.12
C SER A 34 8.77 -2.34 8.16
N PRO A 35 7.50 -1.93 7.92
CA PRO A 35 6.71 -1.14 8.86
C PRO A 35 6.65 -1.75 10.25
N ARG A 36 6.63 -0.90 11.29
CA ARG A 36 6.58 -1.29 12.70
C ARG A 36 5.67 -0.33 13.47
N TYR A 37 5.40 -0.66 14.73
CA TYR A 37 4.64 0.19 15.66
C TYR A 37 5.01 1.68 15.60
N ALA A 38 6.31 1.99 15.54
CA ALA A 38 6.82 3.37 15.49
C ALA A 38 6.35 4.17 14.26
N HIS A 39 5.94 3.49 13.18
CA HIS A 39 5.42 4.13 11.97
C HIS A 39 3.89 4.22 11.98
N VAL A 40 3.22 3.23 12.59
CA VAL A 40 1.74 3.17 12.63
C VAL A 40 1.17 4.11 13.70
N GLN A 41 1.80 4.19 14.88
CA GLN A 41 1.28 4.97 15.99
C GLN A 41 1.20 6.48 15.69
N PRO A 42 2.20 7.12 15.05
CA PRO A 42 2.09 8.53 14.68
C PRO A 42 0.97 8.82 13.67
N LEU A 43 0.70 7.92 12.71
CA LEU A 43 -0.41 8.08 11.77
C LEU A 43 -1.76 8.09 12.48
N LEU A 44 -1.96 7.17 13.42
CA LEU A 44 -3.18 7.10 14.24
C LEU A 44 -3.32 8.31 15.18
N ALA A 45 -2.21 8.79 15.74
CA ALA A 45 -2.19 9.94 16.63
C ALA A 45 -2.51 11.25 15.89
N THR A 46 -2.06 11.39 14.64
CA THR A 46 -2.30 12.56 13.79
C THR A 46 -3.60 12.48 13.01
N GLY A 47 -4.29 11.34 13.00
CA GLY A 47 -5.54 11.15 12.26
C GLY A 47 -5.34 11.01 10.75
N GLN A 48 -4.12 10.81 10.27
CA GLN A 48 -3.82 10.65 8.84
C GLN A 48 -4.48 9.40 8.25
N ASP A 49 -4.77 8.39 9.07
CA ASP A 49 -5.52 7.19 8.70
C ASP A 49 -6.97 7.48 8.27
N GLN A 50 -7.51 8.64 8.66
CA GLN A 50 -8.86 9.08 8.33
C GLN A 50 -8.91 10.00 7.10
N ALA A 51 -7.74 10.46 6.63
CA ALA A 51 -7.67 11.24 5.41
C ALA A 51 -8.09 10.35 4.22
N ARG A 52 -9.04 10.83 3.41
CA ARG A 52 -9.50 10.10 2.23
C ARG A 52 -8.30 9.82 1.32
N PRO A 53 -7.95 8.55 1.05
CA PRO A 53 -6.83 8.25 0.17
C PRO A 53 -7.14 8.84 -1.21
N ALA A 54 -6.16 9.52 -1.80
CA ALA A 54 -6.22 9.87 -3.21
C ALA A 54 -6.46 8.56 -3.98
N ARG A 55 -7.47 8.53 -4.85
CA ARG A 55 -7.75 7.36 -5.67
C ARG A 55 -6.49 7.05 -6.48
N THR A 56 -5.83 5.95 -6.17
CA THR A 56 -4.82 5.39 -7.04
C THR A 56 -5.58 4.74 -8.17
N GLU A 57 -5.73 5.45 -9.29
CA GLU A 57 -6.26 4.85 -10.51
C GLU A 57 -5.40 3.63 -10.85
N PRO A 58 -6.00 2.47 -11.16
CA PRO A 58 -5.24 1.30 -11.55
C PRO A 58 -4.40 1.65 -12.79
N VAL A 59 -3.08 1.49 -12.68
CA VAL A 59 -2.19 1.68 -13.83
C VAL A 59 -2.43 0.52 -14.78
N GLU A 60 -3.31 0.69 -15.76
CA GLU A 60 -3.48 -0.27 -16.84
C GLU A 60 -2.15 -0.42 -17.58
N HIS A 61 -1.45 -1.51 -17.33
CA HIS A 61 -0.32 -1.91 -18.16
C HIS A 61 -0.91 -2.54 -19.44
N GLY A 62 -1.38 -1.69 -20.35
CA GLY A 62 -1.80 -2.11 -21.68
C GLY A 62 -0.63 -2.76 -22.41
N GLY A 63 -0.79 -4.03 -22.80
CA GLY A 63 0.26 -4.76 -23.49
C GLY A 63 0.68 -4.08 -24.80
N TYR A 64 1.97 -4.13 -25.11
CA TYR A 64 2.50 -3.59 -26.36
C TYR A 64 2.09 -4.47 -27.54
N VAL A 65 1.14 -4.02 -28.35
CA VAL A 65 0.81 -4.66 -29.63
C VAL A 65 1.94 -4.37 -30.61
N ARG A 66 2.62 -5.43 -31.09
CA ARG A 66 3.59 -5.33 -32.19
C ARG A 66 2.85 -4.95 -33.47
N GLY A 67 3.35 -3.94 -34.20
CA GLY A 67 2.74 -3.47 -35.44
C GLY A 67 2.67 -4.55 -36.53
N ALA A 68 1.77 -4.38 -37.51
CA ALA A 68 1.53 -5.34 -38.58
C ALA A 68 2.80 -5.78 -39.35
N SER A 69 3.80 -4.90 -39.42
CA SER A 69 5.12 -5.20 -40.00
C SER A 69 5.84 -6.37 -39.32
N TYR A 70 5.58 -6.63 -38.04
CA TYR A 70 6.15 -7.76 -37.31
C TYR A 70 5.65 -9.12 -37.81
N TYR A 71 4.40 -9.19 -38.28
CA TYR A 71 3.78 -10.41 -38.81
C TYR A 71 3.81 -10.48 -40.33
N ALA A 72 4.39 -9.48 -41.00
CA ALA A 72 4.46 -9.41 -42.46
C ALA A 72 5.38 -10.47 -43.10
N GLY A 73 5.72 -11.54 -42.35
CA GLY A 73 6.26 -12.81 -42.84
C GLY A 73 7.19 -12.61 -44.02
N GLY A 74 8.38 -12.07 -43.76
CA GLY A 74 9.33 -11.70 -44.81
C GLY A 74 9.46 -12.84 -45.82
N THR A 75 8.93 -12.62 -47.01
CA THR A 75 9.05 -13.52 -48.14
C THR A 75 10.52 -13.59 -48.51
N ARG A 76 11.16 -14.69 -48.13
CA ARG A 76 12.41 -15.15 -48.74
C ARG A 76 12.13 -15.66 -50.14
#